data_AF-A0A925XLM7-F1
#
_entry.id   AF-A0A925XLM7-F1
#
_cell.length_a   1.000
_cell.length_b   1.000
_cell.length_c   1.000
_cell.angle_alpha   90.00
_cell.angle_beta   90.00
_cell.angle_gamma   90.00
#
_symmetry.space_group_name_H-M   'P 1'
#
loop_
_entity.id
_entity.type
_entity.pdbx_description
1 polymer ?
#
loop_
_entity_poly.entity_id
_entity_poly.type
_entity_poly.pdbx_seq_one_letter_code
_entity_poly.pdbx_strand_id
1 'polypeptide(L)'
;MTTNVCSCTAHSTQNHSPLWRHLMATRKLVLTASVVVAMAALLAAQNVQTPKTGLAMTTAAKTFLAAITPEQKQETSFKFDDAERLNWHFIPRPRKGLPLKSLEGPALKAAQGLIRSGLSDAGYDQALNIMSLEEILYLLEGGERDFRRDRRDPNKYYLSVFGEPSDSG
;
A
#
# COMPACT_ATOMS: atom_id res chain seq x y z
N MET A 1 16.28 94.61 -12.40
CA MET A 1 15.92 93.97 -13.69
C MET A 1 15.85 92.47 -13.42
N THR A 2 14.78 91.90 -12.86
CA THR A 2 13.47 91.54 -13.48
C THR A 2 13.68 90.71 -14.75
N THR A 3 13.26 89.44 -14.88
CA THR A 3 11.91 88.87 -14.69
C THR A 3 11.90 87.34 -14.75
N ASN A 4 10.87 86.72 -14.13
CA ASN A 4 10.11 85.49 -14.46
C ASN A 4 10.58 84.54 -15.57
N VAL A 5 10.43 83.22 -15.36
CA VAL A 5 9.72 82.30 -16.30
C VAL A 5 9.09 81.09 -15.56
N CYS A 6 7.87 80.72 -16.00
CA CYS A 6 7.07 79.53 -15.72
C CYS A 6 7.75 78.17 -16.00
N SER A 7 7.20 77.10 -15.43
CA SER A 7 7.30 75.75 -16.02
C SER A 7 6.00 74.98 -15.84
N CYS A 8 5.31 74.74 -16.95
CA CYS A 8 4.17 73.84 -17.07
C CYS A 8 4.67 72.39 -17.14
N THR A 9 4.15 71.52 -16.28
CA THR A 9 4.32 70.07 -16.35
C THR A 9 3.32 69.47 -17.34
N ALA A 10 3.81 68.88 -18.43
CA ALA A 10 3.00 68.19 -19.43
C ALA A 10 2.61 66.78 -18.94
N HIS A 11 1.31 66.50 -18.85
CA HIS A 11 0.76 65.15 -18.70
C HIS A 11 0.82 64.43 -20.06
N SER A 12 1.67 63.39 -20.16
CA SER A 12 1.73 62.49 -21.31
C SER A 12 0.71 61.34 -21.12
N THR A 13 -0.34 61.32 -21.94
CA THR A 13 -1.29 60.21 -22.01
C THR A 13 -0.75 59.14 -22.97
N GLN A 14 -0.30 58.00 -22.43
CA GLN A 14 0.11 56.85 -23.25
C GLN A 14 -1.12 56.19 -23.90
N ASN A 15 -1.29 56.42 -25.20
CA ASN A 15 -2.36 55.84 -26.01
C ASN A 15 -1.89 54.50 -26.62
N HIS A 16 -2.21 53.37 -25.98
CA HIS A 16 -1.90 52.04 -26.53
C HIS A 16 -2.94 51.63 -27.58
N SER A 17 -2.48 51.25 -28.78
CA SER A 17 -3.34 50.83 -29.90
C SER A 17 -4.12 49.52 -29.59
N PRO A 18 -5.34 49.35 -30.12
CA PRO A 18 -6.24 48.24 -29.78
C PRO A 18 -5.69 46.85 -30.17
N LEU A 19 -4.81 46.79 -31.17
CA LEU A 19 -4.20 45.54 -31.65
C LEU A 19 -3.30 44.86 -30.61
N TRP A 20 -2.61 45.63 -29.77
CA TRP A 20 -1.77 45.09 -28.70
C TRP A 20 -2.57 44.41 -27.59
N ARG A 21 -3.79 44.89 -27.33
CA ARG A 21 -4.70 44.30 -26.33
C ARG A 21 -5.20 42.92 -26.78
N HIS A 22 -5.53 42.76 -28.06
CA HIS A 22 -5.96 41.47 -28.61
C HIS A 22 -4.82 40.45 -28.67
N LEU A 23 -3.60 40.85 -29.03
CA LEU A 23 -2.43 39.97 -29.09
C LEU A 23 -2.00 39.46 -27.70
N MET A 24 -2.11 40.31 -26.67
CA MET A 24 -1.82 39.92 -25.29
C MET A 24 -2.95 39.07 -24.68
N ALA A 25 -4.21 39.36 -25.03
CA ALA A 25 -5.36 38.59 -24.56
C ALA A 25 -5.35 37.15 -25.11
N THR A 26 -5.05 36.95 -26.40
CA THR A 26 -4.98 35.62 -27.02
C THR A 26 -3.83 34.78 -26.45
N ARG A 27 -2.66 35.38 -26.20
CA ARG A 27 -1.52 34.70 -25.54
C ARG A 27 -1.85 34.23 -24.12
N LYS A 28 -2.56 35.05 -23.34
CA LYS A 28 -3.00 34.67 -21.98
C LYS A 28 -4.02 33.54 -22.02
N LEU A 29 -4.96 33.58 -22.97
CA LEU A 29 -6.01 32.56 -23.12
C LEU A 29 -5.45 31.20 -23.57
N VAL A 30 -4.45 31.19 -24.45
CA VAL A 30 -3.76 29.97 -24.87
C VAL A 30 -2.94 29.37 -23.73
N LEU A 31 -2.22 30.19 -22.95
CA LEU A 31 -1.43 29.71 -21.81
C LEU A 31 -2.31 29.12 -20.70
N THR A 32 -3.43 29.75 -20.36
CA THR A 32 -4.36 29.21 -19.35
C THR A 32 -5.03 27.93 -19.81
N ALA A 33 -5.43 27.84 -21.09
CA ALA A 33 -6.00 26.61 -21.66
C ALA A 33 -4.99 25.44 -21.59
N SER A 34 -3.71 25.68 -21.91
CA SER A 34 -2.66 24.66 -21.82
C SER A 34 -2.44 24.14 -20.40
N VAL A 35 -2.49 25.03 -19.39
CA VAL A 35 -2.37 24.65 -17.97
C VAL A 35 -3.57 23.81 -17.52
N VAL A 36 -4.78 24.18 -17.93
CA VAL A 36 -6.01 23.43 -17.60
C VAL A 36 -5.98 22.04 -18.25
N VAL A 37 -5.55 21.94 -19.51
CA VAL A 37 -5.41 20.64 -20.20
C VAL A 37 -4.35 19.77 -19.55
N ALA A 38 -3.19 20.31 -19.18
CA ALA A 38 -2.15 19.57 -18.48
C ALA A 38 -2.63 19.09 -17.10
N MET A 39 -3.35 19.92 -16.36
CA MET A 39 -3.92 19.57 -15.05
C MET A 39 -5.02 18.50 -15.18
N ALA A 40 -5.88 18.59 -16.20
CA ALA A 40 -6.88 17.56 -16.50
C ALA A 40 -6.23 16.22 -16.89
N ALA A 41 -5.14 16.25 -17.66
CA ALA A 41 -4.37 15.05 -17.99
C ALA A 41 -3.71 14.42 -16.76
N LEU A 42 -3.15 15.23 -15.85
CA LEU A 42 -2.64 14.74 -14.57
C LEU A 42 -3.74 14.12 -13.69
N LEU A 43 -4.90 14.76 -13.61
CA LEU A 43 -6.05 14.24 -12.85
C LEU A 43 -6.59 12.94 -13.45
N ALA A 44 -6.65 12.82 -14.77
CA ALA A 44 -7.04 11.59 -15.46
C ALA A 44 -6.01 10.46 -15.27
N ALA A 45 -4.71 10.79 -15.23
CA ALA A 45 -3.65 9.82 -14.99
C ALA A 45 -3.63 9.26 -13.55
N GLN A 46 -4.19 9.97 -12.58
CA GLN A 46 -4.35 9.47 -11.20
C GLN A 46 -5.50 8.48 -11.04
N ASN A 47 -6.30 8.23 -12.09
CA ASN A 47 -7.42 7.30 -12.04
C ASN A 47 -6.98 5.83 -12.14
N VAL A 48 -5.79 5.49 -11.63
CA VAL A 48 -5.35 4.10 -11.43
C VAL A 48 -6.36 3.47 -10.46
N GLN A 49 -7.32 2.71 -11.01
CA GLN A 49 -8.19 1.87 -10.19
C GLN A 49 -7.30 1.02 -9.28
N THR A 50 -7.27 1.34 -7.99
CA THR A 50 -6.75 0.41 -7.00
C THR A 50 -7.62 -0.83 -7.12
N PRO A 51 -7.07 -2.02 -7.46
CA PRO A 51 -7.87 -3.22 -7.41
C PRO A 51 -8.51 -3.27 -6.03
N LYS A 52 -9.85 -3.46 -5.99
CA LYS A 52 -10.57 -3.60 -4.72
C LYS A 52 -9.77 -4.59 -3.87
N THR A 53 -9.29 -4.20 -2.70
CA THR A 53 -8.34 -4.99 -1.89
C THR A 53 -8.76 -6.45 -1.77
N GLY A 54 -10.08 -6.72 -1.65
CA GLY A 54 -10.64 -8.07 -1.64
C GLY A 54 -10.33 -8.93 -2.88
N LEU A 55 -10.28 -8.37 -4.10
CA LEU A 55 -9.93 -9.11 -5.32
C LEU A 55 -8.43 -9.49 -5.33
N ALA A 56 -7.57 -8.58 -4.89
CA ALA A 56 -6.14 -8.84 -4.77
C ALA A 56 -5.88 -9.95 -3.72
N MET A 57 -6.54 -9.87 -2.56
CA MET A 57 -6.48 -10.90 -1.53
C MET A 57 -7.04 -12.25 -2.01
N THR A 58 -8.16 -12.25 -2.73
CA THR A 58 -8.75 -13.47 -3.30
C THR A 58 -7.79 -14.15 -4.27
N THR A 59 -7.16 -13.37 -5.15
CA THR A 59 -6.17 -13.87 -6.11
C THR A 59 -4.95 -14.45 -5.39
N ALA A 60 -4.43 -13.74 -4.38
CA ALA A 60 -3.29 -14.20 -3.60
C ALA A 60 -3.62 -15.47 -2.80
N ALA A 61 -4.83 -15.56 -2.24
CA ALA A 61 -5.29 -16.74 -1.49
C ALA A 61 -5.39 -17.97 -2.40
N LYS A 62 -5.99 -17.82 -3.59
CA LYS A 62 -6.04 -18.89 -4.60
C LYS A 62 -4.64 -19.32 -5.04
N THR A 63 -3.73 -18.37 -5.24
CA THR A 63 -2.34 -18.64 -5.59
C THR A 63 -1.61 -19.43 -4.49
N PHE A 64 -1.80 -19.04 -3.22
CA PHE A 64 -1.25 -19.76 -2.08
C PHE A 64 -1.80 -21.19 -1.97
N LEU A 65 -3.13 -21.35 -2.02
CA LEU A 65 -3.78 -22.66 -1.94
C LEU A 65 -3.42 -23.60 -3.10
N ALA A 66 -3.02 -23.05 -4.26
CA ALA A 66 -2.52 -23.81 -5.40
C ALA A 66 -1.04 -24.19 -5.29
N ALA A 67 -0.27 -23.49 -4.46
CA ALA A 67 1.18 -23.69 -4.30
C ALA A 67 1.55 -24.70 -3.21
N ILE A 68 0.61 -25.06 -2.33
CA ILE A 68 0.79 -26.00 -1.22
C ILE A 68 0.30 -27.41 -1.57
N THR A 69 0.77 -28.41 -0.83
CA THR A 69 0.33 -29.81 -1.05
C THR A 69 -1.11 -30.02 -0.58
N PRO A 70 -1.79 -31.10 -1.02
CA PRO A 70 -3.13 -31.44 -0.54
C PRO A 70 -3.20 -31.59 0.99
N GLU A 71 -2.18 -32.16 1.62
CA GLU A 71 -2.08 -32.34 3.07
C GLU A 71 -1.97 -30.98 3.78
N GLN A 72 -1.08 -30.12 3.30
CA GLN A 72 -0.95 -28.75 3.80
C GLN A 72 -2.23 -27.93 3.62
N LYS A 73 -2.96 -28.17 2.51
CA LYS A 73 -4.25 -27.53 2.26
C LYS A 73 -5.30 -27.93 3.29
N GLN A 74 -5.31 -29.20 3.73
CA GLN A 74 -6.20 -29.67 4.80
C GLN A 74 -5.87 -29.02 6.15
N GLU A 75 -4.59 -28.73 6.43
CA GLU A 75 -4.17 -28.07 7.67
C GLU A 75 -4.55 -26.59 7.74
N THR A 76 -4.54 -25.88 6.59
CA THR A 76 -4.81 -24.44 6.53
C THR A 76 -6.27 -24.09 6.23
N SER A 77 -7.05 -24.99 5.63
CA SER A 77 -8.40 -24.67 5.13
C SER A 77 -9.49 -25.11 6.11
N PHE A 78 -10.34 -24.18 6.51
CA PHE A 78 -11.45 -24.37 7.45
C PHE A 78 -12.78 -23.97 6.81
N LYS A 79 -13.89 -24.44 7.37
CA LYS A 79 -15.21 -23.90 7.01
C LYS A 79 -15.32 -22.45 7.49
N PHE A 80 -16.14 -21.65 6.81
CA PHE A 80 -16.29 -20.23 7.16
C PHE A 80 -16.88 -20.01 8.56
N ASP A 81 -17.73 -20.93 9.02
CA ASP A 81 -18.41 -20.97 10.31
C ASP A 81 -17.67 -21.84 11.35
N ASP A 82 -16.46 -22.29 11.05
CA ASP A 82 -15.66 -23.09 11.98
C ASP A 82 -15.36 -22.30 13.27
N ALA A 83 -15.47 -22.98 14.42
CA ALA A 83 -15.20 -22.38 15.73
C ALA A 83 -13.77 -21.84 15.84
N GLU A 84 -12.82 -22.39 15.07
CA GLU A 84 -11.44 -21.92 15.01
C GLU A 84 -11.34 -20.44 14.60
N ARG A 85 -12.28 -19.92 13.80
CA ARG A 85 -12.28 -18.53 13.35
C ARG A 85 -12.36 -17.52 14.50
N LEU A 86 -12.99 -17.92 15.61
CA LEU A 86 -13.14 -17.11 16.81
C LEU A 86 -12.15 -17.52 17.91
N ASN A 87 -11.29 -18.51 17.67
CA ASN A 87 -10.33 -19.05 18.62
C ASN A 87 -9.03 -18.22 18.68
N TRP A 88 -9.14 -16.90 18.71
CA TRP A 88 -7.98 -16.01 18.80
C TRP A 88 -7.60 -15.73 20.25
N HIS A 89 -6.34 -16.00 20.62
CA HIS A 89 -5.82 -15.76 21.95
C HIS A 89 -4.39 -15.20 21.92
N PHE A 90 -4.13 -14.24 22.82
CA PHE A 90 -2.81 -13.65 23.05
C PHE A 90 -1.89 -14.59 23.86
N ILE A 91 -2.44 -15.52 24.64
CA ILE A 91 -1.62 -16.46 25.42
C ILE A 91 -0.98 -17.56 24.54
N PRO A 92 0.20 -18.10 24.92
CA PRO A 92 0.82 -19.22 24.21
C PRO A 92 -0.05 -20.47 24.29
N ARG A 93 -0.59 -20.91 23.15
CA ARG A 93 -1.30 -22.18 22.99
C ARG A 93 -0.97 -22.76 21.62
N PRO A 94 -1.15 -24.08 21.41
CA PRO A 94 -1.16 -24.64 20.07
C PRO A 94 -2.17 -23.88 19.19
N ARG A 95 -1.75 -23.50 17.99
CA ARG A 95 -2.56 -22.82 16.98
C ARG A 95 -2.75 -23.74 15.80
N LYS A 96 -3.96 -23.78 15.26
CA LYS A 96 -4.22 -24.49 14.00
C LYS A 96 -3.82 -23.64 12.80
N GLY A 97 -3.73 -24.29 11.64
CA GLY A 97 -3.24 -23.69 10.41
C GLY A 97 -1.87 -24.23 10.02
N LEU A 98 -1.41 -23.79 8.86
CA LEU A 98 -0.12 -24.19 8.30
C LEU A 98 0.95 -23.19 8.76
N PRO A 99 2.00 -23.62 9.49
CA PRO A 99 3.06 -22.73 9.92
C PRO A 99 3.96 -22.31 8.74
N LEU A 100 4.42 -21.05 8.73
CA LEU A 100 5.33 -20.56 7.68
C LEU A 100 6.64 -21.35 7.63
N LYS A 101 7.13 -21.85 8.78
CA LYS A 101 8.34 -22.68 8.85
C LYS A 101 8.24 -24.03 8.13
N SER A 102 7.03 -24.50 7.79
CA SER A 102 6.85 -25.73 7.00
C SER A 102 6.71 -25.46 5.50
N LEU A 103 6.87 -24.20 5.07
CA LEU A 103 6.79 -23.79 3.68
C LEU A 103 8.17 -23.44 3.15
N GLU A 104 8.42 -23.80 1.90
CA GLU A 104 9.67 -23.49 1.21
C GLU A 104 9.39 -23.03 -0.23
N GLY A 105 10.38 -22.38 -0.85
CA GLY A 105 10.37 -22.05 -2.26
C GLY A 105 9.11 -21.30 -2.73
N PRO A 106 8.42 -21.77 -3.80
CA PRO A 106 7.23 -21.12 -4.34
C PRO A 106 6.07 -21.01 -3.34
N ALA A 107 5.89 -22.02 -2.47
CA ALA A 107 4.79 -22.04 -1.50
C ALA A 107 4.96 -20.95 -0.43
N LEU A 108 6.19 -20.78 0.09
CA LEU A 108 6.52 -19.70 1.02
C LEU A 108 6.35 -18.32 0.37
N LYS A 109 6.78 -18.15 -0.88
CA LYS A 109 6.59 -16.90 -1.63
C LYS A 109 5.10 -16.57 -1.82
N ALA A 110 4.28 -17.57 -2.12
CA ALA A 110 2.83 -17.39 -2.26
C ALA A 110 2.16 -17.04 -0.91
N ALA A 111 2.58 -17.66 0.19
CA ALA A 111 2.15 -17.33 1.54
C ALA A 111 2.49 -15.86 1.91
N GLN A 112 3.72 -15.44 1.64
CA GLN A 112 4.14 -14.04 1.83
C GLN A 112 3.34 -13.08 0.95
N GLY A 113 3.06 -13.46 -0.31
CA GLY A 113 2.20 -12.70 -1.22
C GLY A 113 0.77 -12.53 -0.68
N LEU A 114 0.22 -13.58 -0.06
CA LEU A 114 -1.08 -13.51 0.61
C LEU A 114 -1.05 -12.52 1.78
N ILE A 115 -0.05 -12.58 2.66
CA ILE A 115 0.09 -11.64 3.78
C ILE A 115 0.21 -10.20 3.26
N ARG A 116 1.07 -9.97 2.27
CA ARG A 116 1.28 -8.64 1.67
C ARG A 116 0.01 -8.09 1.03
N SER A 117 -0.83 -8.93 0.43
CA SER A 117 -2.07 -8.49 -0.24
C SER A 117 -3.09 -7.82 0.69
N GLY A 118 -3.02 -8.08 1.99
CA GLY A 118 -3.89 -7.46 3.01
C GLY A 118 -3.27 -6.24 3.69
N LEU A 119 -2.04 -5.85 3.35
CA LEU A 119 -1.28 -4.79 4.01
C LEU A 119 -0.79 -3.75 2.99
N SER A 120 -0.45 -2.56 3.46
CA SER A 120 0.41 -1.66 2.69
C SER A 120 1.84 -2.19 2.68
N ASP A 121 2.69 -1.71 1.76
CA ASP A 121 4.11 -2.09 1.75
C ASP A 121 4.80 -1.80 3.10
N ALA A 122 4.57 -0.62 3.67
CA ALA A 122 5.08 -0.27 5.00
C ALA A 122 4.52 -1.19 6.10
N GLY A 123 3.25 -1.60 6.01
CA GLY A 123 2.64 -2.54 6.96
C GLY A 123 3.21 -3.95 6.85
N TYR A 124 3.50 -4.40 5.63
CA TYR A 124 4.16 -5.67 5.37
C TYR A 124 5.59 -5.68 5.92
N ASP A 125 6.36 -4.62 5.67
CA ASP A 125 7.71 -4.47 6.21
C ASP A 125 7.70 -4.45 7.75
N GLN A 126 6.73 -3.74 8.34
CA GLN A 126 6.55 -3.73 9.79
C GLN A 126 6.23 -5.14 10.34
N ALA A 127 5.38 -5.91 9.67
CA ALA A 127 5.07 -7.28 10.06
C ALA A 127 6.33 -8.17 10.04
N LEU A 128 7.13 -8.10 8.97
CA LEU A 128 8.41 -8.84 8.88
C LEU A 128 9.40 -8.42 9.96
N ASN A 129 9.47 -7.12 10.26
CA ASN A 129 10.32 -6.62 11.34
C ASN A 129 9.88 -7.15 12.70
N ILE A 130 8.58 -7.19 12.98
CA ILE A 130 8.06 -7.77 14.24
C ILE A 130 8.38 -9.26 14.33
N MET A 131 8.21 -10.02 13.24
CA MET A 131 8.56 -11.45 13.21
C MET A 131 10.04 -11.68 13.46
N SER A 132 10.92 -10.83 12.91
CA SER A 132 12.37 -10.97 13.10
C SER A 132 12.83 -10.66 14.53
N LEU A 133 12.05 -9.91 15.32
CA LEU A 133 12.33 -9.67 16.74
C LEU A 133 12.30 -10.96 17.57
N GLU A 134 11.67 -12.04 17.10
CA GLU A 134 11.74 -13.34 17.76
C GLU A 134 13.19 -13.86 17.85
N GLU A 135 14.07 -13.50 16.90
CA GLU A 135 15.50 -13.85 16.99
C GLU A 135 16.22 -13.06 18.09
N ILE A 136 15.88 -11.78 18.26
CA ILE A 136 16.43 -10.97 19.35
C ILE A 136 15.96 -11.54 20.69
N LEU A 137 14.68 -11.88 20.82
CA LEU A 137 14.14 -12.50 22.01
C LEU A 137 14.78 -13.87 22.28
N TYR A 138 15.04 -14.67 21.24
CA TYR A 138 15.81 -15.90 21.38
C TYR A 138 17.20 -15.64 21.98
N LEU A 139 17.89 -14.58 21.59
CA LEU A 139 19.23 -14.26 22.11
C LEU A 139 19.21 -13.74 23.56
N LEU A 140 18.18 -12.98 23.93
CA LEU A 140 18.08 -12.34 25.25
C LEU A 140 17.50 -13.25 26.34
N GLU A 141 16.57 -14.14 25.98
CA GLU A 141 15.92 -15.00 26.96
C GLU A 141 16.82 -16.14 27.40
N GLY A 142 16.97 -16.38 28.71
CA GLY A 142 17.66 -17.54 29.25
C GLY A 142 16.79 -18.82 29.26
N GLY A 143 17.42 -19.99 29.38
CA GLY A 143 16.74 -21.28 29.46
C GLY A 143 17.31 -22.34 28.51
N GLU A 144 16.71 -23.53 28.57
CA GLU A 144 17.07 -24.67 27.71
C GLU A 144 16.92 -24.28 26.22
N ARG A 145 17.90 -24.65 25.40
CA ARG A 145 18.06 -24.14 24.03
C ARG A 145 16.93 -24.59 23.12
N ASP A 146 16.54 -25.86 23.17
CA ASP A 146 15.55 -26.42 22.27
C ASP A 146 14.15 -25.88 22.58
N PHE A 147 13.81 -25.79 23.87
CA PHE A 147 12.60 -25.13 24.35
C PHE A 147 12.53 -23.66 23.93
N ARG A 148 13.63 -22.92 24.10
CA ARG A 148 13.70 -21.52 23.67
C ARG A 148 13.55 -21.37 22.16
N ARG A 149 14.21 -22.22 21.37
CA ARG A 149 14.13 -22.15 19.91
C ARG A 149 12.75 -22.50 19.40
N ASP A 150 12.10 -23.53 19.96
CA ASP A 150 10.72 -23.84 19.59
C ASP A 150 9.77 -22.68 19.93
N ARG A 151 10.01 -21.96 21.03
CA ARG A 151 9.19 -20.80 21.39
C ARG A 151 9.50 -19.54 20.56
N ARG A 152 10.78 -19.29 20.29
CA ARG A 152 11.33 -18.07 19.66
C ARG A 152 11.86 -18.39 18.27
N ASP A 153 10.92 -18.58 17.37
CA ASP A 153 11.16 -18.88 15.95
C ASP A 153 10.44 -17.83 15.09
N PRO A 154 11.18 -16.98 14.34
CA PRO A 154 10.61 -15.98 13.45
C PRO A 154 9.63 -16.53 12.40
N ASN A 155 9.71 -17.82 12.09
CA ASN A 155 8.86 -18.48 11.09
C ASN A 155 7.71 -19.30 11.73
N LYS A 156 7.53 -19.27 13.06
CA LYS A 156 6.43 -19.96 13.76
C LYS A 156 5.15 -19.11 13.80
N TYR A 157 4.75 -18.62 12.63
CA TYR A 157 3.49 -17.94 12.38
C TYR A 157 2.62 -18.82 11.49
N TYR A 158 1.31 -18.77 11.67
CA TYR A 158 0.37 -19.73 11.07
C TYR A 158 -0.59 -19.04 10.11
N LEU A 159 -0.87 -19.69 8.99
CA LEU A 159 -1.91 -19.28 8.05
C LEU A 159 -3.12 -20.21 8.15
N SER A 160 -4.30 -19.60 8.26
CA SER A 160 -5.59 -20.28 8.22
C SER A 160 -6.51 -19.53 7.26
N VAL A 161 -7.18 -20.25 6.36
CA VAL A 161 -8.14 -19.75 5.39
C VAL A 161 -9.52 -20.30 5.75
N PHE A 162 -10.51 -19.41 5.86
CA PHE A 162 -11.86 -19.76 6.26
C PHE A 162 -12.81 -19.59 5.08
N GLY A 163 -13.47 -20.67 4.67
CA GLY A 163 -14.29 -20.70 3.46
C GLY A 163 -13.46 -20.82 2.18
N GLU A 164 -14.14 -20.70 1.04
CA GLU A 164 -13.50 -20.72 -0.28
C GLU A 164 -13.31 -19.28 -0.77
N PRO A 165 -12.08 -18.84 -1.11
CA PRO A 165 -11.85 -17.49 -1.60
C PRO A 165 -12.65 -17.17 -2.87
N SER A 166 -13.53 -16.17 -2.79
CA SER A 166 -14.42 -15.78 -3.89
C SER A 166 -14.53 -14.26 -4.02
N ASP A 167 -14.92 -13.78 -5.20
CA ASP A 167 -15.12 -12.34 -5.45
C ASP A 167 -16.31 -11.75 -4.67
N SER A 168 -17.21 -12.62 -4.20
CA SER A 168 -18.38 -12.27 -3.37
C SER A 168 -18.12 -12.37 -1.86
N GLY A 169 -16.90 -12.74 -1.45
CA GLY A 169 -16.58 -13.07 -0.07
C GLY A 169 -16.80 -14.53 0.29
#